data_AF-A0A938YP11-F1
#
_entry.id   AF-A0A938YP11-F1
#
_cell.length_a   1.000
_cell.length_b   1.000
_cell.length_c   1.000
_cell.angle_alpha   90.00
_cell.angle_beta   90.00
_cell.angle_gamma   90.00
#
_symmetry.space_group_name_H-M   'P 1'
#
loop_
_entity.id
_entity.type
_entity.pdbx_description
1 polymer ?
#
loop_
_entity_poly.entity_id
_entity_poly.type
_entity_poly.pdbx_seq_one_letter_code
_entity_poly.pdbx_strand_id
1 'polypeptide(L)'
;MPGPREVSPVNLRRLSFTTLQVLDSDYGLSTAAFDIENVTLWNEVQIALSASLPANVIYNLTVYEVGSSASGAELYNNLITISNTDSLGTTSDASSYLAASANVTFNVIPEKIGEDSGEGTLYILNCSDANGWWITGYTAQSLAEDLYKLLSPYFVNTVMVQNTAELGQLLGGTPLEGETLENAVIINTCGEAVPIPTAYCTSPYSDNSYARYSYFLGQKVNEYNWTWASIVGYPFYYVSNTAAFPTQQNDWGIYGMRMTAQGGVRAFLQGLDNQAYVYNSNGVTSDVGVVTLTSEAMYCCNYYGIYPSEYQTSTRALSNSILSTYDLEVGLYVFNPVGNYIPGAIYRHVNSGSTSTTGTFLALGLTRTPDIRLTCLSLLTYYQPRLYRSEYTSYGTSRLIILQLGFVGAA
;
A
#
# COMPACT_ATOMS: atom_id res chain seq x y z
N MET A 1 -52.11 -2.67 34.77
CA MET A 1 -50.65 -2.82 34.96
C MET A 1 -50.29 -4.24 34.55
N PRO A 2 -49.24 -4.47 33.74
CA PRO A 2 -48.81 -5.82 33.37
C PRO A 2 -48.40 -6.63 34.59
N GLY A 3 -48.53 -7.96 34.53
CA GLY A 3 -48.27 -8.85 35.66
C GLY A 3 -46.77 -8.99 35.98
N PRO A 4 -46.38 -9.34 37.23
CA PRO A 4 -44.97 -9.44 37.65
C PRO A 4 -44.10 -10.41 36.83
N ARG A 5 -44.71 -11.32 36.05
CA ARG A 5 -44.01 -12.29 35.19
C ARG A 5 -43.59 -11.72 33.83
N GLU A 6 -44.00 -10.51 33.48
CA GLU A 6 -43.65 -9.83 32.23
C GLU A 6 -42.53 -8.78 32.39
N VAL A 7 -41.86 -8.77 33.55
CA VAL A 7 -40.74 -7.85 33.85
C VAL A 7 -39.47 -8.65 34.12
N SER A 8 -38.90 -9.27 33.08
CA SER A 8 -37.46 -9.48 33.00
C SER A 8 -36.96 -8.97 31.65
N PRO A 9 -36.55 -7.70 31.54
CA PRO A 9 -36.21 -7.04 30.28
C PRO A 9 -34.77 -7.29 29.82
N VAL A 10 -34.03 -8.18 30.49
CA VAL A 10 -32.58 -8.32 30.27
C VAL A 10 -32.31 -9.43 29.25
N ASN A 11 -31.87 -9.02 28.05
CA ASN A 11 -31.37 -9.92 27.03
C ASN A 11 -29.98 -10.46 27.46
N LEU A 12 -29.94 -11.69 27.98
CA LEU A 12 -28.74 -12.32 28.52
C LEU A 12 -27.60 -12.48 27.50
N ARG A 13 -27.92 -12.68 26.22
CA ARG A 13 -26.92 -12.71 25.14
C ARG A 13 -26.27 -11.37 24.90
N ARG A 14 -27.06 -10.29 24.86
CA ARG A 14 -26.53 -8.93 24.73
C ARG A 14 -25.72 -8.54 25.97
N LEU A 15 -26.22 -8.89 27.16
CA LEU A 15 -25.54 -8.64 28.43
C LEU A 15 -24.16 -9.34 28.45
N SER A 16 -24.12 -10.65 28.18
CA SER A 16 -22.86 -11.42 28.14
C SER A 16 -21.85 -10.84 27.15
N PHE A 17 -22.28 -10.48 25.93
CA PHE A 17 -21.39 -9.84 24.97
C PHE A 17 -20.83 -8.50 25.47
N THR A 18 -21.69 -7.61 25.97
CA THR A 18 -21.22 -6.31 26.48
C THR A 18 -20.35 -6.45 27.72
N THR A 19 -20.61 -7.43 28.58
CA THR A 19 -19.77 -7.71 29.75
C THR A 19 -18.38 -8.18 29.33
N LEU A 20 -18.28 -9.07 28.33
CA LEU A 20 -16.98 -9.49 27.78
C LEU A 20 -16.19 -8.30 27.22
N GLN A 21 -16.85 -7.39 26.49
CA GLN A 21 -16.20 -6.18 25.97
C GLN A 21 -15.72 -5.23 27.08
N VAL A 22 -16.49 -5.08 28.16
CA VAL A 22 -16.11 -4.23 29.30
C VAL A 22 -14.95 -4.82 30.07
N LEU A 23 -14.94 -6.14 30.30
CA LEU A 23 -13.83 -6.81 30.97
C LEU A 23 -12.52 -6.74 30.17
N ASP A 24 -12.63 -6.57 28.86
CA ASP A 24 -11.49 -6.51 27.95
C ASP A 24 -11.15 -5.08 27.47
N SER A 25 -11.82 -4.03 27.96
CA SER A 25 -11.62 -2.67 27.46
C SER A 25 -10.19 -2.15 27.63
N ASP A 26 -9.51 -2.62 28.68
CA ASP A 26 -8.09 -2.35 28.95
C ASP A 26 -7.25 -3.64 28.89
N TYR A 27 -7.68 -4.62 28.08
CA TYR A 27 -7.01 -5.92 27.90
C TYR A 27 -6.93 -6.79 29.17
N GLY A 28 -7.70 -6.49 30.22
CA GLY A 28 -7.67 -7.24 31.48
C GLY A 28 -8.09 -8.70 31.31
N LEU A 29 -9.23 -8.92 30.64
CA LEU A 29 -9.71 -10.26 30.32
C LEU A 29 -8.76 -11.03 29.39
N SER A 30 -8.27 -10.39 28.32
CA SER A 30 -7.30 -11.00 27.40
C SER A 30 -6.00 -11.37 28.11
N THR A 31 -5.46 -10.50 28.97
CA THR A 31 -4.22 -10.79 29.71
C THR A 31 -4.40 -12.01 30.63
N ALA A 32 -5.50 -12.07 31.38
CA ALA A 32 -5.82 -13.23 32.22
C ALA A 32 -6.03 -14.52 31.42
N ALA A 33 -6.66 -14.44 30.24
CA ALA A 33 -6.91 -15.59 29.37
C ALA A 33 -5.63 -16.23 28.78
N PHE A 34 -4.53 -15.47 28.71
CA PHE A 34 -3.21 -15.97 28.28
C PHE A 34 -2.28 -16.30 29.44
N ASP A 35 -2.52 -15.77 30.64
CA ASP A 35 -1.79 -16.08 31.88
C ASP A 35 -2.69 -16.84 32.87
N ILE A 36 -3.09 -18.06 32.47
CA ILE A 36 -4.10 -18.86 33.19
C ILE A 36 -3.68 -19.28 34.62
N GLU A 37 -2.37 -19.24 34.92
CA GLU A 37 -1.83 -19.61 36.24
C GLU A 37 -1.78 -18.43 37.21
N ASN A 38 -2.03 -17.20 36.74
CA ASN A 38 -1.95 -15.98 37.54
C ASN A 38 -3.24 -15.71 38.30
N VAL A 39 -3.29 -16.24 39.52
CA VAL A 39 -4.44 -16.14 40.44
C VAL A 39 -4.85 -14.69 40.71
N THR A 40 -3.92 -13.73 40.70
CA THR A 40 -4.24 -12.31 40.93
C THR A 40 -5.09 -11.75 39.80
N LEU A 41 -4.68 -11.98 38.54
CA LEU A 41 -5.43 -11.52 37.36
C LEU A 41 -6.81 -12.16 37.30
N TRP A 42 -6.92 -13.45 37.61
CA TRP A 42 -8.21 -14.14 37.63
C TRP A 42 -9.14 -13.66 38.73
N ASN A 43 -8.62 -13.32 39.90
CA ASN A 43 -9.41 -12.69 40.96
C ASN A 43 -9.93 -11.31 40.54
N GLU A 44 -9.11 -10.49 39.89
CA GLU A 44 -9.51 -9.18 39.37
C GLU A 44 -10.62 -9.31 38.31
N VAL A 45 -10.48 -10.24 37.35
CA VAL A 45 -11.52 -10.55 36.36
C VAL A 45 -12.80 -11.02 37.03
N GLN A 46 -12.71 -11.87 38.06
CA GLN A 46 -13.89 -12.37 38.77
C GLN A 46 -14.62 -11.26 39.55
N ILE A 47 -13.87 -10.34 40.16
CA ILE A 47 -14.42 -9.16 40.84
C ILE A 47 -15.12 -8.25 39.83
N ALA A 48 -14.45 -7.92 38.72
CA ALA A 48 -15.01 -7.06 37.68
C ALA A 48 -16.23 -7.69 36.99
N LEU A 49 -16.22 -9.01 36.76
CA LEU A 49 -17.34 -9.76 36.20
C LEU A 49 -18.54 -9.72 37.16
N SER A 50 -18.31 -9.93 38.46
CA SER A 50 -19.36 -9.87 39.47
C SER A 50 -19.91 -8.46 39.66
N ALA A 51 -19.09 -7.42 39.49
CA ALA A 51 -19.53 -6.03 39.54
C ALA A 51 -20.30 -5.60 38.27
N SER A 52 -20.04 -6.24 37.13
CA SER A 52 -20.66 -5.93 35.84
C SER A 52 -22.00 -6.63 35.60
N LEU A 53 -22.32 -7.66 36.39
CA LEU A 53 -23.53 -8.44 36.27
C LEU A 53 -24.58 -8.03 37.33
N PRO A 54 -25.88 -8.03 36.98
CA PRO A 54 -26.95 -7.85 37.95
C PRO A 54 -26.91 -8.93 39.04
N ALA A 55 -27.31 -8.59 40.28
CA ALA A 55 -27.26 -9.50 41.43
C ALA A 55 -28.09 -10.79 41.28
N ASN A 56 -29.03 -10.84 40.34
CA ASN A 56 -29.88 -12.00 40.04
C ASN A 56 -29.37 -12.85 38.86
N VAL A 57 -28.14 -12.61 38.38
CA VAL A 57 -27.53 -13.34 37.26
C VAL A 57 -26.40 -14.24 37.78
N ILE A 58 -26.46 -15.51 37.39
CA ILE A 58 -25.39 -16.51 37.53
C ILE A 58 -24.57 -16.56 36.24
N TYR A 59 -23.29 -16.91 36.35
CA TYR A 59 -22.39 -16.98 35.22
C TYR A 59 -21.52 -18.23 35.24
N ASN A 60 -21.13 -18.65 34.04
CA ASN A 60 -20.02 -19.55 33.80
C ASN A 60 -19.18 -18.94 32.67
N LEU A 61 -17.93 -18.59 32.98
CA LEU A 61 -16.95 -18.11 32.00
C LEU A 61 -15.93 -19.21 31.75
N THR A 62 -15.78 -19.61 30.49
CA THR A 62 -14.82 -20.62 30.08
C THR A 62 -13.87 -20.06 29.03
N VAL A 63 -12.58 -20.33 29.18
CA VAL A 63 -11.57 -20.03 28.16
C VAL A 63 -11.12 -21.32 27.51
N TYR A 64 -11.17 -21.33 26.18
CA TYR A 64 -10.64 -22.37 25.34
C TYR A 64 -9.41 -21.88 24.60
N GLU A 65 -8.41 -22.74 24.48
CA GLU A 65 -7.40 -22.62 23.44
C GLU A 65 -7.99 -23.10 22.12
N VAL A 66 -7.84 -22.26 21.09
CA VAL A 66 -8.21 -22.58 19.72
C VAL A 66 -6.97 -23.12 19.02
N GLY A 67 -7.03 -24.36 18.55
CA GLY A 67 -5.98 -24.98 17.75
C GLY A 67 -6.55 -25.71 16.55
N SER A 68 -5.66 -26.23 15.70
CA SER A 68 -6.03 -27.02 14.52
C SER A 68 -5.51 -28.45 14.66
N SER A 69 -6.38 -29.42 14.41
CA SER A 69 -5.97 -30.82 14.26
C SER A 69 -5.20 -31.03 12.95
N ALA A 70 -4.40 -32.11 12.85
CA ALA A 70 -3.71 -32.48 11.61
C ALA A 70 -4.65 -32.72 10.40
N SER A 71 -5.96 -32.84 10.65
CA SER A 71 -7.03 -32.96 9.66
C SER A 71 -7.76 -31.63 9.33
N GLY A 72 -7.33 -30.49 9.87
CA GLY A 72 -7.94 -29.19 9.62
C GLY A 72 -9.22 -28.89 10.42
N ALA A 73 -9.66 -29.78 11.30
CA ALA A 73 -10.77 -29.51 12.22
C ALA A 73 -10.29 -28.65 13.39
N GLU A 74 -11.06 -27.61 13.75
CA GLU A 74 -10.84 -26.77 14.93
C GLU A 74 -10.95 -27.61 16.21
N LEU A 75 -9.91 -27.54 17.05
CA LEU A 75 -9.86 -28.14 18.36
C LEU A 75 -10.01 -27.06 19.42
N TYR A 76 -11.01 -27.21 20.29
CA TYR A 76 -11.23 -26.34 21.44
C TYR A 76 -10.79 -27.06 22.72
N ASN A 77 -9.64 -26.68 23.26
CA ASN A 77 -9.13 -27.24 24.51
C ASN A 77 -9.51 -26.32 25.67
N ASN A 78 -10.31 -26.81 26.62
CA ASN A 78 -10.65 -26.05 27.83
C ASN A 78 -9.37 -25.79 28.65
N LEU A 79 -9.10 -24.53 28.96
CA LEU A 79 -7.96 -24.13 29.79
C LEU A 79 -8.38 -23.83 31.23
N ILE A 80 -9.42 -23.01 31.39
CA ILE A 80 -9.90 -22.59 32.70
C ILE A 80 -11.39 -22.26 32.62
N THR A 81 -12.06 -22.51 33.74
CA THR A 81 -13.48 -22.22 33.93
C THR A 81 -13.66 -21.56 35.29
N ILE A 82 -14.33 -20.41 35.32
CA ILE A 82 -14.76 -19.75 36.55
C ILE A 82 -16.28 -19.64 36.55
N SER A 83 -16.90 -19.98 37.68
CA SER A 83 -18.35 -19.98 37.84
C SER A 83 -18.72 -19.50 39.23
N ASN A 84 -19.87 -18.84 39.34
CA ASN A 84 -20.49 -18.53 40.64
C ASN A 84 -21.64 -19.50 41.00
N THR A 85 -21.78 -20.60 40.25
CA THR A 85 -22.84 -21.60 40.43
C THR A 85 -22.37 -23.00 40.02
N ASP A 86 -22.92 -24.03 40.64
CA ASP A 86 -22.69 -25.43 40.27
C ASP A 86 -23.49 -25.84 39.01
N SER A 87 -24.57 -25.12 38.68
CA SER A 87 -25.40 -25.38 37.51
C SER A 87 -26.12 -24.11 37.04
N LEU A 88 -26.03 -23.81 35.74
CA LEU A 88 -26.89 -22.83 35.09
C LEU A 88 -28.29 -23.45 34.97
N GLY A 89 -29.32 -22.78 35.46
CA GLY A 89 -30.71 -23.27 35.45
C GLY A 89 -31.30 -23.43 34.03
N THR A 90 -32.61 -23.65 33.95
CA THR A 90 -33.33 -23.92 32.69
C THR A 90 -33.40 -22.75 31.70
N THR A 91 -33.03 -21.54 32.13
CA THR A 91 -32.94 -20.33 31.29
C THR A 91 -31.52 -19.78 31.30
N SER A 92 -30.73 -20.20 30.32
CA SER A 92 -29.38 -19.71 30.08
C SER A 92 -29.19 -19.28 28.63
N ASP A 93 -28.30 -18.31 28.41
CA ASP A 93 -27.86 -17.88 27.09
C ASP A 93 -26.35 -17.60 27.13
N ALA A 94 -25.68 -17.69 25.98
CA ALA A 94 -24.24 -17.64 25.88
C ALA A 94 -23.78 -16.67 24.80
N SER A 95 -22.66 -16.00 25.05
CA SER A 95 -21.92 -15.26 24.03
C SER A 95 -20.46 -15.68 24.02
N SER A 96 -19.88 -15.74 22.82
CA SER A 96 -18.47 -15.97 22.58
C SER A 96 -17.74 -14.65 22.30
N TYR A 97 -16.48 -14.57 22.72
CA TYR A 97 -15.55 -13.49 22.46
C TYR A 97 -14.18 -14.07 22.15
N LEU A 98 -13.55 -13.63 21.07
CA LEU A 98 -12.23 -14.11 20.67
C LEU A 98 -11.17 -13.10 21.11
N ALA A 99 -10.31 -13.50 22.04
CA ALA A 99 -9.20 -12.70 22.53
C ALA A 99 -7.90 -13.13 21.84
N ALA A 100 -7.14 -12.15 21.34
CA ALA A 100 -5.79 -12.37 20.81
C ALA A 100 -4.75 -12.04 21.89
N SER A 101 -3.60 -12.71 21.87
CA SER A 101 -2.54 -12.44 22.85
C SER A 101 -2.01 -11.03 22.69
N ALA A 102 -1.63 -10.37 23.79
CA ALA A 102 -0.88 -9.11 23.75
C ALA A 102 0.47 -9.22 23.00
N ASN A 103 0.98 -10.45 22.80
CA ASN A 103 2.18 -10.75 22.01
C ASN A 103 1.89 -11.08 20.53
N VAL A 104 0.63 -11.15 20.11
CA VAL A 104 0.27 -11.29 18.70
C VAL A 104 0.20 -9.89 18.11
N THR A 105 1.30 -9.47 17.48
CA THR A 105 1.20 -8.50 16.40
C THR A 105 0.49 -9.20 15.26
N PHE A 106 -0.65 -8.67 14.82
CA PHE A 106 -1.30 -9.13 13.60
C PHE A 106 -0.37 -8.81 12.43
N ASN A 107 0.54 -9.73 12.13
CA ASN A 107 1.37 -9.63 10.95
C ASN A 107 0.47 -9.89 9.76
N VAL A 108 0.16 -8.81 9.05
CA VAL A 108 -0.34 -8.90 7.69
C VAL A 108 0.87 -9.21 6.82
N ILE A 109 0.90 -10.42 6.27
CA ILE A 109 1.92 -10.80 5.30
C ILE A 109 1.32 -10.55 3.92
N PRO A 110 1.79 -9.54 3.17
CA PRO A 110 1.35 -9.37 1.80
C PRO A 110 1.91 -10.51 0.93
N GLU A 111 1.08 -11.00 0.02
CA GLU A 111 1.53 -11.65 -1.22
C GLU A 111 2.58 -10.76 -1.88
N LYS A 112 3.69 -11.35 -2.29
CA LYS A 112 4.74 -10.56 -2.90
C LYS A 112 4.47 -10.43 -4.39
N ILE A 113 4.51 -9.19 -4.87
CA ILE A 113 4.54 -8.90 -6.30
C ILE A 113 5.78 -9.60 -6.87
N GLY A 114 5.53 -10.48 -7.84
CA GLY A 114 6.55 -11.31 -8.48
C GLY A 114 6.76 -12.71 -7.92
N GLU A 115 6.00 -13.10 -6.88
CA GLU A 115 6.17 -14.41 -6.23
C GLU A 115 5.84 -15.59 -7.16
N ASP A 116 4.76 -15.48 -7.92
CA ASP A 116 4.31 -16.55 -8.84
C ASP A 116 5.14 -16.66 -10.13
N SER A 117 5.67 -15.53 -10.61
CA SER A 117 6.41 -15.47 -11.89
C SER A 117 7.92 -15.52 -11.74
N GLY A 118 8.47 -15.15 -10.56
CA GLY A 118 9.90 -14.92 -10.38
C GLY A 118 10.42 -13.63 -11.05
N GLU A 119 9.51 -12.77 -11.49
CA GLU A 119 9.77 -11.50 -12.19
C GLU A 119 9.14 -10.33 -11.44
N GLY A 120 9.49 -9.07 -11.76
CA GLY A 120 8.88 -7.91 -11.10
C GLY A 120 9.67 -7.34 -9.92
N THR A 121 10.96 -7.11 -10.12
CA THR A 121 11.80 -6.36 -9.17
C THR A 121 11.31 -4.92 -9.01
N LEU A 122 11.34 -4.40 -7.77
CA LEU A 122 11.18 -2.97 -7.51
C LEU A 122 12.54 -2.26 -7.50
N TYR A 123 12.80 -1.43 -8.51
CA TYR A 123 13.92 -0.49 -8.53
C TYR A 123 13.49 0.89 -8.03
N ILE A 124 14.19 1.42 -7.05
CA ILE A 124 13.99 2.79 -6.55
C ILE A 124 15.24 3.60 -6.87
N LEU A 125 15.08 4.66 -7.66
CA LEU A 125 16.21 5.50 -8.04
C LEU A 125 16.66 6.33 -6.81
N ASN A 126 17.81 6.01 -6.24
CA ASN A 126 18.43 6.76 -5.15
C ASN A 126 19.50 7.74 -5.65
N CYS A 127 20.09 7.44 -6.82
CA CYS A 127 21.03 8.21 -7.63
C CYS A 127 21.68 9.41 -6.92
N SER A 128 22.70 9.15 -6.10
CA SER A 128 23.46 10.14 -5.33
C SER A 128 24.11 11.25 -6.17
N ASP A 129 24.32 10.99 -7.46
CA ASP A 129 24.89 11.89 -8.46
C ASP A 129 23.83 12.56 -9.34
N ALA A 130 22.56 12.54 -8.95
CA ALA A 130 21.46 13.25 -9.62
C ALA A 130 20.65 14.07 -8.61
N ASN A 131 20.47 15.36 -8.91
CA ASN A 131 19.58 16.22 -8.15
C ASN A 131 18.13 16.05 -8.59
N GLY A 132 17.21 16.11 -7.62
CA GLY A 132 15.77 16.12 -7.88
C GLY A 132 15.20 17.53 -8.02
N TRP A 133 14.04 17.63 -8.68
CA TRP A 133 13.28 18.87 -8.80
C TRP A 133 11.80 18.63 -8.55
N TRP A 134 11.13 19.63 -7.95
CA TRP A 134 9.70 19.53 -7.62
C TRP A 134 9.37 18.40 -6.63
N ILE A 135 10.30 18.18 -5.70
CA ILE A 135 10.19 17.27 -4.56
C ILE A 135 10.30 18.04 -3.24
N THR A 136 9.56 19.14 -3.11
CA THR A 136 9.66 20.02 -1.92
C THR A 136 9.43 19.25 -0.63
N GLY A 137 10.33 19.42 0.34
CA GLY A 137 10.33 18.66 1.60
C GLY A 137 11.17 17.39 1.57
N TYR A 138 11.70 17.01 0.41
CA TYR A 138 12.51 15.81 0.21
C TYR A 138 13.80 16.09 -0.55
N THR A 139 14.82 15.26 -0.31
CA THR A 139 15.83 14.96 -1.34
C THR A 139 15.40 13.72 -2.09
N ALA A 140 16.02 13.44 -3.26
CA ALA A 140 15.77 12.19 -3.96
C ALA A 140 16.06 10.97 -3.05
N GLN A 141 17.08 11.09 -2.19
CA GLN A 141 17.50 10.01 -1.30
C GLN A 141 16.53 9.78 -0.15
N SER A 142 16.11 10.84 0.55
CA SER A 142 15.15 10.67 1.66
C SER A 142 13.80 10.15 1.14
N LEU A 143 13.43 10.53 -0.08
CA LEU A 143 12.25 10.05 -0.78
C LEU A 143 12.38 8.57 -1.18
N ALA A 144 13.53 8.17 -1.69
CA ALA A 144 13.83 6.78 -2.02
C ALA A 144 13.77 5.88 -0.78
N GLU A 145 14.35 6.32 0.34
CA GLU A 145 14.31 5.59 1.61
C GLU A 145 12.88 5.39 2.13
N ASP A 146 12.04 6.42 2.07
CA ASP A 146 10.66 6.29 2.55
C ASP A 146 9.81 5.40 1.64
N LEU A 147 10.00 5.48 0.31
CA LEU A 147 9.35 4.56 -0.63
C LEU A 147 9.85 3.13 -0.43
N TYR A 148 11.13 2.93 -0.15
CA TYR A 148 11.69 1.61 0.17
C TYR A 148 11.00 1.01 1.39
N LYS A 149 10.87 1.77 2.48
CA LYS A 149 10.18 1.29 3.70
C LYS A 149 8.72 0.92 3.45
N LEU A 150 8.03 1.70 2.61
CA LEU A 150 6.61 1.47 2.31
C LEU A 150 6.37 0.30 1.36
N LEU A 151 7.23 0.12 0.35
CA LEU A 151 6.98 -0.82 -0.75
C LEU A 151 7.78 -2.11 -0.69
N SER A 152 8.98 -2.14 -0.10
CA SER A 152 9.76 -3.39 0.00
C SER A 152 9.01 -4.55 0.67
N PRO A 153 8.08 -4.33 1.63
CA PRO A 153 7.26 -5.43 2.14
C PRO A 153 6.37 -6.09 1.09
N TYR A 154 6.08 -5.44 -0.05
CA TYR A 154 5.16 -5.95 -1.08
C TYR A 154 5.85 -6.56 -2.29
N PHE A 155 7.17 -6.45 -2.42
CA PHE A 155 7.92 -7.00 -3.55
C PHE A 155 8.83 -8.15 -3.08
N VAL A 156 9.09 -9.12 -3.97
CA VAL A 156 10.07 -10.19 -3.73
C VAL A 156 11.48 -9.60 -3.67
N ASN A 157 11.84 -8.82 -4.70
CA ASN A 157 13.13 -8.15 -4.82
C ASN A 157 12.91 -6.64 -4.81
N THR A 158 13.71 -5.92 -4.01
CA THR A 158 13.74 -4.46 -4.02
C THR A 158 15.19 -4.00 -4.05
N VAL A 159 15.54 -3.24 -5.07
CA VAL A 159 16.90 -2.77 -5.33
C VAL A 159 16.93 -1.24 -5.34
N MET A 160 17.81 -0.66 -4.53
CA MET A 160 18.05 0.78 -4.50
C MET A 160 19.17 1.11 -5.49
N VAL A 161 18.85 1.85 -6.55
CA VAL A 161 19.82 2.24 -7.60
C VAL A 161 20.61 3.45 -7.12
N GLN A 162 21.86 3.25 -6.70
CA GLN A 162 22.63 4.20 -5.89
C GLN A 162 23.21 5.38 -6.68
N ASN A 163 23.40 5.23 -7.98
CA ASN A 163 24.03 6.23 -8.85
C ASN A 163 23.59 6.07 -10.31
N THR A 164 23.90 7.05 -11.14
CA THR A 164 23.54 7.02 -12.56
C THR A 164 24.31 5.98 -13.37
N ALA A 165 25.45 5.45 -12.86
CA ALA A 165 26.16 4.36 -13.52
C ALA A 165 25.41 3.02 -13.39
N GLU A 166 24.87 2.72 -12.21
CA GLU A 166 23.99 1.56 -11.98
C GLU A 166 22.70 1.67 -12.80
N LEU A 167 22.09 2.86 -12.89
CA LEU A 167 20.99 3.09 -13.82
C LEU A 167 21.41 2.77 -15.27
N GLY A 168 22.64 3.14 -15.66
CA GLY A 168 23.20 2.81 -16.97
C GLY A 168 23.31 1.31 -17.21
N GLN A 169 23.65 0.52 -16.18
CA GLN A 169 23.69 -0.95 -16.25
C GLN A 169 22.30 -1.53 -16.50
N LEU A 170 21.28 -1.08 -15.73
CA LEU A 170 19.89 -1.50 -15.92
C LEU A 170 19.38 -1.19 -17.33
N LEU A 171 19.60 0.05 -17.79
CA LEU A 171 19.23 0.46 -19.16
C LEU A 171 19.99 -0.30 -20.24
N GLY A 172 21.18 -0.82 -19.92
CA GLY A 172 22.00 -1.68 -20.77
C GLY A 172 21.61 -3.17 -20.72
N GLY A 173 20.64 -3.57 -19.90
CA GLY A 173 20.22 -4.96 -19.75
C GLY A 173 21.06 -5.78 -18.76
N THR A 174 21.74 -5.12 -17.82
CA THR A 174 22.53 -5.78 -16.78
C THR A 174 21.86 -5.60 -15.41
N PRO A 175 21.46 -6.69 -14.72
CA PRO A 175 20.91 -6.61 -13.35
C PRO A 175 21.99 -6.25 -12.33
N LEU A 176 21.57 -5.76 -11.15
CA LEU A 176 22.49 -5.27 -10.10
C LEU A 176 22.77 -6.31 -9.02
N GLU A 177 21.81 -7.16 -8.70
CA GLU A 177 21.83 -8.16 -7.62
C GLU A 177 21.53 -9.58 -8.14
N GLY A 178 21.50 -9.79 -9.46
CA GLY A 178 21.22 -11.08 -10.10
C GLY A 178 19.73 -11.38 -10.34
N GLU A 179 18.89 -10.37 -10.14
CA GLU A 179 17.46 -10.38 -10.41
C GLU A 179 17.14 -10.40 -11.92
N THR A 180 15.86 -10.64 -12.24
CA THR A 180 15.29 -10.45 -13.58
C THR A 180 14.93 -8.97 -13.80
N LEU A 181 15.13 -8.50 -15.03
CA LEU A 181 14.78 -7.14 -15.41
C LEU A 181 13.31 -7.08 -15.86
N GLU A 182 12.77 -8.16 -16.39
CA GLU A 182 11.43 -8.24 -16.94
C GLU A 182 10.36 -7.90 -15.89
N ASN A 183 9.33 -7.18 -16.32
CA ASN A 183 8.16 -6.82 -15.52
C ASN A 183 8.48 -5.96 -14.28
N ALA A 184 9.69 -5.39 -14.20
CA ALA A 184 10.12 -4.58 -13.06
C ALA A 184 9.35 -3.25 -12.93
N VAL A 185 9.33 -2.71 -11.72
CA VAL A 185 8.81 -1.38 -11.40
C VAL A 185 10.00 -0.45 -11.13
N ILE A 186 10.11 0.66 -11.85
CA ILE A 186 11.15 1.67 -11.65
C ILE A 186 10.50 2.96 -11.14
N ILE A 187 10.87 3.37 -9.93
CA ILE A 187 10.37 4.61 -9.32
C ILE A 187 11.40 5.74 -9.45
N ASN A 188 11.05 6.77 -10.22
CA ASN A 188 11.83 7.99 -10.30
C ASN A 188 11.55 8.92 -9.10
N THR A 189 12.50 8.98 -8.16
CA THR A 189 12.41 9.83 -6.97
C THR A 189 12.95 11.25 -7.19
N CYS A 190 13.54 11.54 -8.35
CA CYS A 190 14.05 12.86 -8.68
C CYS A 190 12.96 13.83 -9.19
N GLY A 191 11.69 13.45 -9.09
CA GLY A 191 10.52 14.26 -9.46
C GLY A 191 10.41 14.49 -10.96
N GLU A 192 10.38 15.76 -11.38
CA GLU A 192 10.34 16.11 -12.82
C GLU A 192 11.65 15.77 -13.55
N ALA A 193 12.72 15.60 -12.78
CA ALA A 193 14.03 15.28 -13.31
C ALA A 193 14.24 13.78 -13.39
N VAL A 194 14.88 13.34 -14.46
CA VAL A 194 15.21 11.93 -14.65
C VAL A 194 16.73 11.78 -14.58
N PRO A 195 17.27 10.94 -13.68
CA PRO A 195 18.69 10.63 -13.67
C PRO A 195 19.17 10.13 -15.03
N ILE A 196 20.32 10.62 -15.49
CA ILE A 196 20.91 10.22 -16.77
C ILE A 196 22.35 9.70 -16.54
N PRO A 197 22.69 8.48 -16.99
CA PRO A 197 24.06 7.98 -16.98
C PRO A 197 24.99 8.90 -17.77
N THR A 198 26.20 9.15 -17.27
CA THR A 198 27.17 10.03 -17.95
C THR A 198 27.46 9.63 -19.39
N ALA A 199 27.47 8.32 -19.69
CA ALA A 199 27.65 7.80 -21.06
C ALA A 199 26.53 8.27 -22.01
N TYR A 200 25.32 8.50 -21.51
CA TYR A 200 24.17 9.00 -22.27
C TYR A 200 24.08 10.54 -22.26
N CYS A 201 25.05 11.25 -21.68
CA CYS A 201 25.12 12.71 -21.78
C CYS A 201 25.69 13.22 -23.12
N THR A 202 25.58 12.40 -24.17
CA THR A 202 26.14 12.66 -25.51
C THR A 202 25.15 12.23 -26.60
N SER A 203 25.41 12.60 -27.85
CA SER A 203 24.56 12.23 -28.99
C SER A 203 24.60 10.71 -29.23
N PRO A 204 23.47 10.05 -29.57
CA PRO A 204 22.18 10.64 -29.93
C PRO A 204 21.30 11.07 -28.75
N TYR A 205 21.59 10.63 -27.52
CA TYR A 205 20.72 10.82 -26.37
C TYR A 205 20.54 12.29 -25.96
N SER A 206 21.57 13.12 -26.18
CA SER A 206 21.53 14.56 -25.89
C SER A 206 20.77 15.38 -26.94
N ASP A 207 20.38 14.78 -28.07
CA ASP A 207 19.69 15.47 -29.15
C ASP A 207 18.35 16.06 -28.67
N ASN A 208 18.00 17.22 -29.24
CA ASN A 208 16.79 17.97 -28.91
C ASN A 208 16.61 18.20 -27.41
N SER A 209 17.69 18.70 -26.79
CA SER A 209 17.75 18.98 -25.35
C SER A 209 17.46 17.74 -24.49
N TYR A 210 18.06 16.60 -24.82
CA TYR A 210 17.87 15.33 -24.12
C TYR A 210 16.48 14.69 -24.24
N ALA A 211 15.60 15.20 -25.11
CA ALA A 211 14.33 14.51 -25.37
C ALA A 211 14.55 13.12 -25.99
N ARG A 212 15.66 12.92 -26.72
CA ARG A 212 16.02 11.61 -27.27
C ARG A 212 16.35 10.57 -26.18
N TYR A 213 16.86 10.99 -25.02
CA TYR A 213 17.04 10.10 -23.88
C TYR A 213 15.69 9.64 -23.32
N SER A 214 14.69 10.52 -23.20
CA SER A 214 13.35 10.13 -22.78
C SER A 214 12.71 9.11 -23.74
N TYR A 215 12.92 9.28 -25.06
CA TYR A 215 12.50 8.28 -26.05
C TYR A 215 13.17 6.93 -25.83
N PHE A 216 14.49 6.91 -25.67
CA PHE A 216 15.22 5.68 -25.36
C PHE A 216 14.71 5.00 -24.08
N LEU A 217 14.41 5.77 -23.03
CA LEU A 217 13.79 5.22 -21.81
C LEU A 217 12.43 4.58 -22.10
N GLY A 218 11.58 5.22 -22.91
CA GLY A 218 10.30 4.65 -23.34
C GLY A 218 10.48 3.31 -24.04
N GLN A 219 11.47 3.20 -24.93
CA GLN A 219 11.80 1.93 -25.59
C GLN A 219 12.22 0.85 -24.61
N LYS A 220 13.00 1.19 -23.57
CA LYS A 220 13.39 0.24 -22.53
C LYS A 220 12.22 -0.22 -21.68
N VAL A 221 11.30 0.70 -21.38
CA VAL A 221 10.05 0.35 -20.70
C VAL A 221 9.21 -0.62 -21.55
N ASN A 222 9.18 -0.42 -22.87
CA ASN A 222 8.51 -1.34 -23.79
C ASN A 222 9.22 -2.71 -23.88
N GLU A 223 10.56 -2.69 -24.01
CA GLU A 223 11.39 -3.89 -24.23
C GLU A 223 11.31 -4.88 -23.06
N TYR A 224 11.36 -4.37 -21.82
CA TYR A 224 11.35 -5.20 -20.62
C TYR A 224 9.99 -5.25 -19.91
N ASN A 225 8.94 -4.68 -20.51
CA ASN A 225 7.62 -4.53 -19.91
C ASN A 225 7.65 -3.88 -18.51
N TRP A 226 8.45 -2.83 -18.35
CA TRP A 226 8.57 -2.14 -17.07
C TRP A 226 7.33 -1.32 -16.73
N THR A 227 7.17 -1.04 -15.44
CA THR A 227 6.39 0.12 -14.96
C THR A 227 7.33 1.26 -14.62
N TRP A 228 7.29 2.36 -15.37
CA TRP A 228 7.98 3.59 -14.99
C TRP A 228 7.06 4.49 -14.16
N ALA A 229 7.49 4.89 -12.97
CA ALA A 229 6.71 5.74 -12.08
C ALA A 229 7.31 7.14 -11.95
N SER A 230 6.55 8.14 -12.41
CA SER A 230 6.79 9.57 -12.18
C SER A 230 5.84 10.08 -11.12
N ILE A 231 6.39 10.33 -9.94
CA ILE A 231 5.62 10.48 -8.69
C ILE A 231 5.11 11.91 -8.44
N VAL A 232 5.62 12.90 -9.17
CA VAL A 232 5.24 14.32 -9.03
C VAL A 232 5.67 15.11 -10.27
N GLY A 233 4.93 16.18 -10.56
CA GLY A 233 5.31 17.18 -11.54
C GLY A 233 5.11 16.79 -13.01
N TYR A 234 5.72 17.57 -13.90
CA TYR A 234 5.79 17.31 -15.33
C TYR A 234 6.83 16.20 -15.58
N PRO A 235 6.42 14.99 -15.98
CA PRO A 235 7.34 13.88 -16.20
C PRO A 235 8.38 14.21 -17.29
N PHE A 236 9.65 13.87 -17.04
CA PHE A 236 10.75 14.02 -18.00
C PHE A 236 11.05 15.47 -18.42
N TYR A 237 10.75 16.47 -17.59
CA TYR A 237 11.00 17.87 -17.94
C TYR A 237 12.49 18.25 -17.84
N TYR A 238 13.26 17.53 -17.00
CA TYR A 238 14.71 17.67 -16.88
C TYR A 238 15.40 16.31 -16.97
N VAL A 239 16.68 16.34 -17.34
CA VAL A 239 17.64 15.27 -17.02
C VAL A 239 18.63 15.76 -15.97
N SER A 240 19.13 14.84 -15.14
CA SER A 240 19.98 15.19 -13.99
C SER A 240 21.21 14.28 -13.89
N ASN A 241 22.39 14.90 -13.81
CA ASN A 241 23.68 14.28 -13.55
C ASN A 241 24.68 15.38 -13.11
N THR A 242 25.11 15.37 -11.85
CA THR A 242 25.95 16.42 -11.28
C THR A 242 27.38 16.41 -11.82
N ALA A 243 27.87 15.26 -12.27
CA ALA A 243 29.20 15.12 -12.88
C ALA A 243 29.22 15.62 -14.34
N ALA A 244 28.19 15.31 -15.12
CA ALA A 244 28.10 15.71 -16.53
C ALA A 244 27.66 17.17 -16.70
N PHE A 245 26.91 17.71 -15.74
CA PHE A 245 26.33 19.05 -15.80
C PHE A 245 26.79 19.98 -14.66
N PRO A 246 28.09 20.09 -14.38
CA PRO A 246 28.60 20.73 -13.16
C PRO A 246 28.28 22.22 -13.07
N THR A 247 28.08 22.88 -14.22
CA THR A 247 27.80 24.32 -14.32
C THR A 247 26.42 24.63 -14.90
N GLN A 248 25.62 23.60 -15.18
CA GLN A 248 24.27 23.77 -15.72
C GLN A 248 23.27 23.63 -14.58
N GLN A 249 22.23 24.45 -14.61
CA GLN A 249 21.22 24.50 -13.56
C GLN A 249 19.82 24.64 -14.16
N ASN A 250 18.81 24.32 -13.37
CA ASN A 250 17.43 24.73 -13.68
C ASN A 250 17.22 26.24 -13.43
N ASP A 251 16.03 26.73 -13.75
CA ASP A 251 15.67 28.16 -13.59
C ASP A 251 15.65 28.65 -12.13
N TRP A 252 15.85 27.76 -11.16
CA TRP A 252 15.79 28.01 -9.72
C TRP A 252 17.13 27.80 -9.01
N GLY A 253 18.22 27.62 -9.77
CA GLY A 253 19.57 27.53 -9.23
C GLY A 253 20.00 26.15 -8.75
N ILE A 254 19.26 25.08 -9.11
CA ILE A 254 19.67 23.71 -8.82
C ILE A 254 20.60 23.22 -9.92
N TYR A 255 21.87 23.04 -9.57
CA TYR A 255 22.93 22.58 -10.47
C TYR A 255 22.81 21.09 -10.83
N GLY A 256 23.54 20.65 -11.85
CA GLY A 256 23.57 19.25 -12.27
C GLY A 256 22.40 18.86 -13.17
N MET A 257 21.73 19.82 -13.81
CA MET A 257 20.48 19.56 -14.55
C MET A 257 20.46 20.23 -15.92
N ARG A 258 19.76 19.59 -16.87
CA ARG A 258 19.49 20.14 -18.20
C ARG A 258 17.99 20.05 -18.50
N MET A 259 17.44 21.14 -19.03
CA MET A 259 16.02 21.22 -19.35
C MET A 259 15.73 20.49 -20.67
N THR A 260 14.86 19.49 -20.60
CA THR A 260 14.23 18.82 -21.75
C THR A 260 12.96 19.54 -22.18
N ALA A 261 12.33 20.25 -21.23
CA ALA A 261 11.07 20.95 -21.39
C ALA A 261 9.92 19.99 -21.78
N GLN A 262 8.92 20.51 -22.49
CA GLN A 262 7.67 19.81 -22.79
C GLN A 262 7.85 18.59 -23.73
N GLY A 263 9.00 18.47 -24.41
CA GLY A 263 9.23 17.38 -25.35
C GLY A 263 9.54 16.03 -24.71
N GLY A 264 9.97 16.01 -23.44
CA GLY A 264 10.44 14.78 -22.78
C GLY A 264 9.36 13.71 -22.67
N VAL A 265 8.18 14.07 -22.14
CA VAL A 265 7.08 13.12 -21.96
C VAL A 265 6.56 12.58 -23.30
N ARG A 266 6.44 13.42 -24.34
CA ARG A 266 6.01 12.93 -25.67
C ARG A 266 7.04 12.00 -26.27
N ALA A 267 8.33 12.33 -26.13
CA ALA A 267 9.40 11.47 -26.60
C ALA A 267 9.38 10.12 -25.87
N PHE A 268 9.20 10.11 -24.55
CA PHE A 268 9.00 8.88 -23.77
C PHE A 268 7.82 8.07 -24.29
N LEU A 269 6.65 8.69 -24.51
CA LEU A 269 5.47 8.00 -25.01
C LEU A 269 5.66 7.45 -26.43
N GLN A 270 6.34 8.18 -27.33
CA GLN A 270 6.72 7.65 -28.65
C GLN A 270 7.63 6.43 -28.54
N GLY A 271 8.58 6.44 -27.59
CA GLY A 271 9.47 5.31 -27.36
C GLY A 271 8.72 4.10 -26.80
N LEU A 272 7.82 4.34 -25.85
CA LEU A 272 6.94 3.33 -25.26
C LEU A 272 6.05 2.67 -26.31
N ASP A 273 5.54 3.45 -27.26
CA ASP A 273 4.67 3.00 -28.36
C ASP A 273 5.46 2.53 -29.59
N ASN A 274 6.80 2.47 -29.50
CA ASN A 274 7.70 2.16 -30.63
C ASN A 274 7.44 2.98 -31.92
N GLN A 275 6.89 4.19 -31.79
CA GLN A 275 6.78 5.11 -32.91
C GLN A 275 8.15 5.59 -33.35
N ALA A 276 8.27 6.01 -34.62
CA ALA A 276 9.45 6.70 -35.08
C ALA A 276 9.63 8.03 -34.31
N TYR A 277 10.83 8.27 -33.78
CA TYR A 277 11.10 9.49 -33.04
C TYR A 277 10.90 10.75 -33.90
N VAL A 278 10.02 11.63 -33.44
CA VAL A 278 9.82 12.98 -33.98
C VAL A 278 9.79 13.96 -32.82
N TYR A 279 10.73 14.89 -32.81
CA TYR A 279 10.76 15.93 -31.77
C TYR A 279 9.50 16.78 -31.82
N ASN A 280 8.86 16.93 -30.66
CA ASN A 280 7.63 17.70 -30.50
C ASN A 280 7.67 18.41 -29.15
N SER A 281 7.69 19.74 -29.17
CA SER A 281 7.75 20.59 -27.98
C SER A 281 6.39 21.06 -27.47
N ASN A 282 5.28 20.57 -28.02
CA ASN A 282 3.95 20.95 -27.55
C ASN A 282 3.65 20.29 -26.20
N GLY A 283 3.15 21.07 -25.24
CA GLY A 283 2.69 20.55 -23.95
C GLY A 283 1.59 19.49 -24.09
N VAL A 284 1.54 18.57 -23.13
CA VAL A 284 0.45 17.59 -22.95
C VAL A 284 -0.16 17.65 -21.55
N THR A 285 0.26 18.59 -20.72
CA THR A 285 -0.24 18.75 -19.35
C THR A 285 -1.06 20.03 -19.20
N SER A 286 -2.02 20.04 -18.28
CA SER A 286 -2.70 21.25 -17.82
C SER A 286 -2.76 21.32 -16.30
N ASP A 287 -2.90 22.54 -15.80
CA ASP A 287 -3.41 22.79 -14.46
C ASP A 287 -4.91 22.56 -14.45
N VAL A 288 -5.38 21.74 -13.51
CA VAL A 288 -6.79 21.41 -13.32
C VAL A 288 -7.25 21.73 -11.88
N GLY A 289 -6.40 22.38 -11.08
CA GLY A 289 -6.69 22.75 -9.71
C GLY A 289 -6.75 21.56 -8.76
N VAL A 290 -7.75 21.56 -7.88
CA VAL A 290 -7.93 20.54 -6.84
C VAL A 290 -8.57 19.29 -7.43
N VAL A 291 -8.02 18.13 -7.11
CA VAL A 291 -8.47 16.82 -7.56
C VAL A 291 -8.70 15.90 -6.36
N THR A 292 -9.56 14.90 -6.55
CA THR A 292 -9.95 13.95 -5.50
C THR A 292 -9.69 12.51 -5.93
N LEU A 293 -9.41 11.65 -4.95
CA LEU A 293 -9.23 10.21 -5.19
C LEU A 293 -10.47 9.59 -5.84
N THR A 294 -10.25 8.56 -6.66
CA THR A 294 -11.34 7.73 -7.17
C THR A 294 -11.89 6.81 -6.07
N SER A 295 -13.09 6.25 -6.28
CA SER A 295 -13.67 5.29 -5.34
C SER A 295 -12.82 4.03 -5.18
N GLU A 296 -12.16 3.58 -6.27
CA GLU A 296 -11.23 2.46 -6.25
C GLU A 296 -10.01 2.75 -5.37
N ALA A 297 -9.38 3.92 -5.57
CA ALA A 297 -8.24 4.33 -4.75
C ALA A 297 -8.63 4.47 -3.27
N MET A 298 -9.80 5.06 -2.96
CA MET A 298 -10.31 5.17 -1.59
C MET A 298 -10.61 3.81 -0.95
N TYR A 299 -11.14 2.85 -1.72
CA TYR A 299 -11.34 1.49 -1.24
C TYR A 299 -9.99 0.85 -0.86
N CYS A 300 -8.98 0.99 -1.72
CA CYS A 300 -7.64 0.47 -1.47
C CYS A 300 -6.91 1.18 -0.32
N CYS A 301 -7.23 2.44 0.00
CA CYS A 301 -6.72 3.09 1.21
C CYS A 301 -7.06 2.26 2.46
N ASN A 302 -8.32 1.80 2.57
CA ASN A 302 -8.77 0.99 3.70
C ASN A 302 -8.14 -0.41 3.67
N TYR A 303 -8.02 -1.00 2.47
CA TYR A 303 -7.48 -2.33 2.31
C TYR A 303 -6.01 -2.41 2.74
N TYR A 304 -5.17 -1.48 2.25
CA TYR A 304 -3.73 -1.45 2.55
C TYR A 304 -3.35 -0.62 3.78
N GLY A 305 -4.29 0.10 4.38
CA GLY A 305 -4.02 0.99 5.52
C GLY A 305 -3.19 2.23 5.16
N ILE A 306 -3.24 2.67 3.90
CA ILE A 306 -2.46 3.80 3.39
C ILE A 306 -3.40 4.95 3.07
N TYR A 307 -3.32 6.03 3.84
CA TYR A 307 -4.25 7.16 3.75
C TYR A 307 -3.52 8.44 3.31
N PRO A 308 -3.38 8.69 2.00
CA PRO A 308 -2.99 10.00 1.49
C PRO A 308 -4.06 11.05 1.77
N SER A 309 -3.74 12.34 1.57
CA SER A 309 -4.79 13.37 1.58
C SER A 309 -5.80 13.11 0.46
N GLU A 310 -7.10 13.14 0.80
CA GLU A 310 -8.20 12.95 -0.15
C GLU A 310 -8.22 14.01 -1.26
N TYR A 311 -7.68 15.19 -0.97
CA TYR A 311 -7.56 16.33 -1.88
C TYR A 311 -6.10 16.60 -2.20
N GLN A 312 -5.82 16.82 -3.48
CA GLN A 312 -4.50 17.14 -3.99
C GLN A 312 -4.59 18.26 -5.02
N THR A 313 -3.51 18.99 -5.27
CA THR A 313 -3.44 20.01 -6.33
C THR A 313 -2.67 19.47 -7.53
N SER A 314 -3.31 19.42 -8.69
CA SER A 314 -2.74 18.88 -9.92
C SER A 314 -2.49 19.97 -10.96
N THR A 315 -1.24 20.41 -11.08
CA THR A 315 -0.79 21.39 -12.09
C THR A 315 -0.25 20.73 -13.37
N ARG A 316 -0.19 19.39 -13.40
CA ARG A 316 0.47 18.60 -14.46
C ARG A 316 -0.37 17.42 -14.93
N ALA A 317 -1.70 17.58 -14.93
CA ALA A 317 -2.62 16.56 -15.41
C ALA A 317 -2.40 16.29 -16.89
N LEU A 318 -2.22 15.03 -17.29
CA LEU A 318 -1.98 14.65 -18.68
C LEU A 318 -3.28 14.71 -19.49
N SER A 319 -3.22 15.21 -20.72
CA SER A 319 -4.37 15.21 -21.63
C SER A 319 -4.78 13.78 -21.97
N ASN A 320 -6.09 13.50 -21.98
CA ASN A 320 -6.62 12.20 -22.41
C ASN A 320 -6.32 11.88 -23.89
N SER A 321 -5.90 12.86 -24.70
CA SER A 321 -5.46 12.64 -26.09
C SER A 321 -4.26 11.70 -26.20
N ILE A 322 -3.45 11.54 -25.14
CA ILE A 322 -2.33 10.61 -25.15
C ILE A 322 -2.79 9.15 -25.30
N LEU A 323 -4.02 8.84 -24.87
CA LEU A 323 -4.55 7.48 -24.92
C LEU A 323 -4.65 6.97 -26.35
N SER A 324 -5.29 7.75 -27.23
CA SER A 324 -5.41 7.40 -28.65
C SER A 324 -4.15 7.67 -29.47
N THR A 325 -3.23 8.51 -28.97
CA THR A 325 -2.03 8.91 -29.74
C THR A 325 -0.91 7.89 -29.61
N TYR A 326 -0.85 7.14 -28.51
CA TYR A 326 0.26 6.24 -28.15
C TYR A 326 -0.24 4.88 -27.65
N ASP A 327 -1.40 4.43 -28.15
CA ASP A 327 -2.02 3.14 -27.82
C ASP A 327 -2.01 2.79 -26.31
N LEU A 328 -2.47 3.75 -25.49
CA LEU A 328 -2.54 3.59 -24.04
C LEU A 328 -3.98 3.33 -23.57
N GLU A 329 -4.10 2.38 -22.66
CA GLU A 329 -5.30 2.17 -21.84
C GLU A 329 -5.06 2.65 -20.41
N VAL A 330 -6.09 3.20 -19.76
CA VAL A 330 -5.99 3.48 -18.33
C VAL A 330 -6.20 2.20 -17.54
N GLY A 331 -5.14 1.73 -16.87
CA GLY A 331 -5.20 0.60 -15.95
C GLY A 331 -5.75 0.97 -14.58
N LEU A 332 -5.47 2.21 -14.12
CA LEU A 332 -6.01 2.74 -12.88
C LEU A 332 -6.12 4.26 -12.95
N TYR A 333 -7.29 4.81 -12.63
CA TYR A 333 -7.43 6.21 -12.28
C TYR A 333 -7.17 6.39 -10.78
N VAL A 334 -6.11 7.10 -10.42
CA VAL A 334 -5.79 7.43 -9.01
C VAL A 334 -6.69 8.58 -8.55
N PHE A 335 -6.85 9.58 -9.42
CA PHE A 335 -7.74 10.72 -9.22
C PHE A 335 -8.87 10.73 -10.25
N ASN A 336 -10.00 11.34 -9.88
CA ASN A 336 -11.11 11.57 -10.81
C ASN A 336 -10.65 12.46 -11.97
N PRO A 337 -10.90 12.07 -13.25
CA PRO A 337 -10.61 12.92 -14.41
C PRO A 337 -11.32 14.27 -14.34
N VAL A 338 -10.69 15.31 -14.87
CA VAL A 338 -11.25 16.67 -14.92
C VAL A 338 -11.24 17.18 -16.36
N GLY A 339 -12.44 17.26 -16.96
CA GLY A 339 -12.58 17.60 -18.38
C GLY A 339 -11.82 16.62 -19.27
N ASN A 340 -10.91 17.15 -20.10
CA ASN A 340 -10.08 16.35 -21.02
C ASN A 340 -8.73 15.95 -20.42
N TYR A 341 -8.59 15.96 -19.10
CA TYR A 341 -7.32 15.73 -18.42
C TYR A 341 -7.44 14.65 -17.34
N ILE A 342 -6.36 13.89 -17.19
CA ILE A 342 -6.19 12.79 -16.26
C ILE A 342 -5.10 13.20 -15.26
N PRO A 343 -5.49 13.64 -14.05
CA PRO A 343 -4.57 14.22 -13.08
C PRO A 343 -3.62 13.21 -12.42
N GLY A 344 -3.99 11.94 -12.40
CA GLY A 344 -3.11 10.87 -11.92
C GLY A 344 -3.66 9.51 -12.31
N ALA A 345 -2.85 8.72 -13.00
CA ALA A 345 -3.25 7.39 -13.47
C ALA A 345 -2.04 6.50 -13.76
N ILE A 346 -2.34 5.21 -13.86
CA ILE A 346 -1.47 4.20 -14.46
C ILE A 346 -1.98 3.92 -15.88
N TYR A 347 -1.10 4.12 -16.84
CA TYR A 347 -1.33 3.90 -18.27
C TYR A 347 -0.64 2.61 -18.69
N ARG A 348 -1.38 1.68 -19.28
CA ARG A 348 -0.84 0.47 -19.91
C ARG A 348 -0.68 0.72 -21.38
N HIS A 349 0.49 0.44 -21.92
CA HIS A 349 0.71 0.40 -23.34
C HIS A 349 0.35 -0.98 -23.88
N VAL A 350 -0.52 -1.01 -24.89
CA VAL A 350 -1.01 -2.24 -25.52
C VAL A 350 -0.86 -2.08 -27.03
N ASN A 351 -0.01 -2.91 -27.64
CA ASN A 351 0.19 -2.87 -29.09
C ASN A 351 -1.15 -3.05 -29.82
N SER A 352 -1.34 -2.30 -30.91
CA SER A 352 -2.51 -2.45 -31.78
C SER A 352 -2.77 -3.91 -32.17
N GLY A 353 -3.96 -4.43 -31.85
CA GLY A 353 -4.35 -5.82 -32.11
C GLY A 353 -3.86 -6.85 -31.10
N SER A 354 -3.17 -6.42 -30.03
CA SER A 354 -2.78 -7.25 -28.89
C SER A 354 -3.68 -6.99 -27.69
N THR A 355 -3.68 -7.93 -26.73
CA THR A 355 -4.23 -7.72 -25.38
C THR A 355 -3.14 -7.72 -24.31
N SER A 356 -1.88 -7.93 -24.70
CA SER A 356 -0.75 -7.97 -23.79
C SER A 356 -0.19 -6.58 -23.57
N THR A 357 -0.08 -6.19 -22.29
CA THR A 357 0.68 -5.01 -21.88
C THR A 357 2.15 -5.22 -22.23
N THR A 358 2.75 -4.21 -22.85
CA THR A 358 4.20 -4.21 -23.17
C THR A 358 4.96 -3.13 -22.44
N GLY A 359 4.29 -2.27 -21.69
CA GLY A 359 4.93 -1.36 -20.75
C GLY A 359 3.87 -0.56 -20.01
N THR A 360 4.24 0.00 -18.87
CA THR A 360 3.33 0.71 -17.99
C THR A 360 3.95 2.03 -17.54
N PHE A 361 3.13 3.08 -17.46
CA PHE A 361 3.55 4.39 -17.01
C PHE A 361 2.61 4.89 -15.91
N LEU A 362 3.15 5.07 -14.71
CA LEU A 362 2.48 5.81 -13.64
C LEU A 362 2.88 7.28 -13.74
N ALA A 363 1.89 8.16 -13.90
CA ALA A 363 2.11 9.60 -13.85
C ALA A 363 1.17 10.25 -12.84
N LEU A 364 1.75 10.86 -11.81
CA LEU A 364 1.04 11.67 -10.83
C LEU A 364 1.29 13.15 -11.13
N GLY A 365 0.29 13.84 -11.67
CA GLY A 365 0.36 15.25 -12.10
C GLY A 365 0.37 16.28 -10.96
N LEU A 366 0.88 15.88 -9.79
CA LEU A 366 0.89 16.66 -8.55
C LEU A 366 1.79 17.89 -8.64
N THR A 367 1.48 18.87 -7.80
CA THR A 367 2.18 20.14 -7.74
C THR A 367 3.24 20.14 -6.64
N ARG A 368 4.53 20.17 -7.01
CA ARG A 368 5.72 20.45 -6.15
C ARG A 368 6.00 19.53 -4.95
N THR A 369 5.01 19.15 -4.17
CA THR A 369 5.17 18.36 -2.95
C THR A 369 4.62 16.97 -3.22
N PRO A 370 5.47 15.94 -3.26
CA PRO A 370 5.00 14.57 -3.42
C PRO A 370 4.28 14.12 -2.14
N ASP A 371 3.13 13.45 -2.29
CA ASP A 371 2.58 12.61 -1.23
C ASP A 371 2.94 11.17 -1.57
N ILE A 372 3.99 10.65 -0.94
CA ILE A 372 4.58 9.33 -1.22
C ILE A 372 3.57 8.19 -1.08
N ARG A 373 2.54 8.40 -0.26
CA ARG A 373 1.46 7.44 -0.05
C ARG A 373 0.64 7.25 -1.32
N LEU A 374 0.54 8.26 -2.19
CA LEU A 374 -0.13 8.12 -3.49
C LEU A 374 0.65 7.21 -4.43
N THR A 375 1.98 7.32 -4.49
CA THR A 375 2.81 6.41 -5.29
C THR A 375 2.62 4.98 -4.81
N CYS A 376 2.72 4.76 -3.50
CA CYS A 376 2.54 3.45 -2.91
C CYS A 376 1.14 2.90 -3.19
N LEU A 377 0.09 3.67 -2.86
CA LEU A 377 -1.30 3.30 -3.11
C LEU A 377 -1.56 3.00 -4.58
N SER A 378 -1.01 3.78 -5.51
CA SER A 378 -1.19 3.56 -6.96
C SER A 378 -0.66 2.20 -7.39
N LEU A 379 0.56 1.85 -6.97
CA LEU A 379 1.18 0.58 -7.31
C LEU A 379 0.43 -0.60 -6.67
N LEU A 380 0.09 -0.51 -5.38
CA LEU A 380 -0.63 -1.58 -4.69
C LEU A 380 -2.07 -1.74 -5.19
N THR A 381 -2.74 -0.66 -5.58
CA THR A 381 -4.08 -0.73 -6.20
C THR A 381 -4.03 -1.38 -7.57
N TYR A 382 -2.94 -1.16 -8.32
CA TYR A 382 -2.79 -1.72 -9.66
C TYR A 382 -2.33 -3.18 -9.67
N TYR A 383 -1.35 -3.54 -8.85
CA TYR A 383 -0.85 -4.91 -8.76
C TYR A 383 -1.69 -5.81 -7.86
N GLN A 384 -2.50 -5.22 -6.97
CA GLN A 384 -3.45 -5.91 -6.09
C GLN A 384 -2.85 -7.07 -5.26
N PRO A 385 -1.68 -6.91 -4.61
CA PRO A 385 -1.15 -7.97 -3.75
C PRO A 385 -2.12 -8.29 -2.62
N ARG A 386 -2.43 -9.57 -2.43
CA ARG A 386 -3.33 -10.01 -1.36
C ARG A 386 -2.69 -9.83 0.00
N LEU A 387 -3.50 -9.46 0.99
CA LEU A 387 -3.08 -9.40 2.38
C LEU A 387 -3.50 -10.68 3.12
N TYR A 388 -2.54 -11.54 3.46
CA TYR A 388 -2.79 -12.70 4.30
C TYR A 388 -2.77 -12.27 5.76
N ARG A 389 -3.91 -12.43 6.43
CA ARG A 389 -3.99 -12.27 7.88
C ARG A 389 -3.45 -13.54 8.52
N SER A 390 -2.42 -13.43 9.36
CA SER A 390 -1.99 -14.54 10.22
C SER A 390 -3.21 -15.12 10.95
N GLU A 391 -3.58 -16.37 10.61
CA GLU A 391 -4.84 -16.97 11.04
C GLU A 391 -4.84 -17.28 12.55
N TYR A 392 -6.03 -17.19 13.16
CA TYR A 392 -6.35 -17.48 14.56
C TYR A 392 -6.15 -18.95 15.00
N THR A 393 -5.48 -19.77 14.19
CA THR A 393 -5.46 -21.25 14.28
C THR A 393 -4.14 -21.82 14.83
N SER A 394 -3.14 -20.97 15.09
CA SER A 394 -1.88 -21.37 15.74
C SER A 394 -2.05 -21.43 17.25
N TYR A 395 -1.62 -22.54 17.87
CA TYR A 395 -1.63 -22.70 19.33
C TYR A 395 -0.92 -21.52 20.03
N GLY A 396 -1.46 -21.07 21.17
CA GLY A 396 -0.92 -19.93 21.92
C GLY A 396 -1.16 -18.54 21.32
N THR A 397 -1.86 -18.40 20.19
CA THR A 397 -2.11 -17.09 19.57
C THR A 397 -3.51 -16.53 19.86
N SER A 398 -4.49 -17.41 20.06
CA SER A 398 -5.90 -17.06 20.21
C SER A 398 -6.56 -17.82 21.36
N ARG A 399 -7.50 -17.17 22.03
CA ARG A 399 -8.32 -17.75 23.10
C ARG A 399 -9.79 -17.47 22.80
N LEU A 400 -10.61 -18.52 22.75
CA LEU A 400 -12.05 -18.38 22.67
C LEU A 400 -12.61 -18.32 24.09
N ILE A 401 -13.21 -17.19 24.45
CA ILE A 401 -13.82 -16.97 25.76
C ILE A 401 -15.33 -17.05 25.58
N ILE A 402 -15.98 -17.90 26.36
CA ILE A 402 -17.44 -18.04 26.36
C ILE A 402 -17.95 -17.61 27.73
N LEU A 403 -18.84 -16.62 27.76
CA LEU A 403 -19.59 -16.25 28.95
C LEU A 403 -21.04 -16.71 28.79
N GLN A 404 -21.41 -17.69 29.61
CA GLN A 404 -22.78 -18.16 29.74
C GLN A 404 -23.42 -17.49 30.95
N LEU A 405 -24.61 -16.94 30.79
CA LEU A 405 -25.37 -16.30 31.86
C LEU A 405 -26.70 -17.03 32.05
N GLY A 406 -27.19 -17.06 33.30
CA GLY A 406 -28.52 -17.54 33.65
C GLY A 406 -29.14 -16.70 34.76
N PHE A 407 -30.44 -16.83 34.99
CA PHE A 407 -31.10 -16.18 36.13
C PHE A 407 -31.18 -17.08 37.35
N VAL A 408 -31.04 -16.49 38.54
CA VAL A 408 -31.34 -17.16 39.80
C VAL A 408 -32.87 -17.27 39.97
N GLY A 409 -33.39 -18.50 40.07
CA GLY A 409 -34.76 -18.75 40.53
C GLY A 409 -35.87 -18.91 39.47
N ALA A 410 -35.55 -19.25 38.22
CA ALA A 410 -36.57 -19.68 37.26
C ALA A 410 -36.91 -21.17 37.45
N ALA A 411 -37.87 -21.46 38.33
CA ALA A 411 -38.66 -22.69 38.31
C ALA A 411 -40.06 -22.39 37.75
#